data_AF-A0A7V1FPP7-F1
#
_entry.id   AF-A0A7V1FPP7-F1
#
_cell.length_a   1.000
_cell.length_b   1.000
_cell.length_c   1.000
_cell.angle_alpha   90.00
_cell.angle_beta   90.00
_cell.angle_gamma   90.00
#
_symmetry.space_group_name_H-M   'P 1'
#
loop_
_entity.id
_entity.type
_entity.pdbx_description
1 polymer ?
#
loop_
_entity_poly.entity_id
_entity_poly.type
_entity_poly.pdbx_seq_one_letter_code
_entity_poly.pdbx_strand_id
1 'polypeptide(L)'
;MMRFDHGAKWLRLGVILTAVSSVAAAGAEATWHVLGHDRVIPPVAKLRIPAQEPEAPPDLAPALALAPFGAAEVVVVDAQTAAIPQTLILLGVIVRDDPTRSLALLRSDTTEGNYRIGDEVVPGTTLTAISQNHVTVLTNGTESRLYFAGADLVADGPQVPTGAERLLALITSGQGSSISEQVDAAARVQPVTTQDYIDMWRDRIIANPAEVLDTIGLVPGEKGYTIAEKHDVGVNRAGLRAGDIVTSVNGESVGNVDQDRALYDVIAASGLARIEVERNGRTIVMSFPLQ
;
A
#
# COMPACT_ATOMS: atom_id res chain seq x y z
N MET A 1 -50.32 28.79 -75.84
CA MET A 1 -49.04 29.51 -75.96
C MET A 1 -48.38 29.52 -74.58
N MET A 2 -47.69 28.43 -74.20
CA MET A 2 -47.33 28.13 -72.80
C MET A 2 -45.83 27.84 -72.72
N ARG A 3 -45.01 28.89 -72.71
CA ARG A 3 -43.56 28.87 -72.44
C ARG A 3 -43.22 30.23 -71.84
N PHE A 4 -42.59 30.26 -70.66
CA PHE A 4 -41.72 31.32 -70.09
C PHE A 4 -41.68 31.41 -68.54
N ASP A 5 -42.34 30.51 -67.78
CA ASP A 5 -42.28 30.58 -66.31
C ASP A 5 -41.12 29.83 -65.63
N HIS A 6 -40.32 29.06 -66.37
CA HIS A 6 -39.21 28.31 -65.78
C HIS A 6 -37.99 29.21 -65.51
N GLY A 7 -37.66 30.14 -66.40
CA GLY A 7 -36.48 31.01 -66.26
C GLY A 7 -36.51 31.89 -65.01
N ALA A 8 -37.67 32.44 -64.66
CA ALA A 8 -37.83 33.25 -63.45
C ALA A 8 -37.66 32.44 -62.15
N LYS A 9 -38.08 31.16 -62.15
CA LYS A 9 -37.89 30.26 -61.00
C LYS A 9 -36.43 29.89 -60.79
N TRP A 10 -35.71 29.56 -61.87
CA TRP A 10 -34.27 29.26 -61.81
C TRP A 10 -33.43 30.49 -61.40
N LEU A 11 -33.81 31.68 -61.85
CA LEU A 11 -33.13 32.91 -61.46
C LEU A 11 -33.37 33.27 -59.99
N ARG A 12 -34.60 33.11 -59.48
CA ARG A 12 -34.90 33.26 -58.04
C ARG A 12 -34.18 32.23 -57.18
N LEU A 13 -34.10 30.98 -57.64
CA LEU A 13 -33.35 29.93 -56.94
C LEU A 13 -31.85 30.25 -56.89
N GLY A 14 -31.29 30.76 -58.00
CA GLY A 14 -29.90 31.21 -58.07
C GLY A 14 -29.60 32.34 -57.08
N VAL A 15 -30.47 33.35 -57.00
CA VAL A 15 -30.32 34.47 -56.04
C VAL A 15 -30.42 34.01 -54.59
N ILE A 16 -31.31 33.08 -54.27
CA ILE A 16 -31.41 32.53 -52.91
C ILE A 16 -30.14 31.74 -52.58
N LEU A 17 -29.64 30.94 -53.51
CA LEU A 17 -28.45 30.12 -53.29
C LEU A 17 -27.18 30.97 -53.14
N THR A 18 -27.06 32.08 -53.88
CA THR A 18 -25.98 33.04 -53.69
C THR A 18 -26.10 33.84 -52.39
N ALA A 19 -27.32 34.20 -51.97
CA ALA A 19 -27.53 34.86 -50.69
C ALA A 19 -27.18 33.92 -49.51
N VAL A 20 -27.59 32.66 -49.56
CA VAL A 20 -27.28 31.66 -48.53
C VAL A 20 -25.78 31.37 -48.49
N SER A 21 -25.11 31.23 -49.65
CA SER A 21 -23.66 31.03 -49.66
C SER A 21 -22.88 32.24 -49.14
N SER A 22 -23.35 33.46 -49.42
CA SER A 22 -22.75 34.68 -48.86
C SER A 22 -22.88 34.75 -47.34
N VAL A 23 -24.02 34.36 -46.78
CA VAL A 23 -24.22 34.32 -45.32
C VAL A 23 -23.38 33.22 -44.68
N ALA A 24 -23.28 32.05 -45.32
CA ALA A 24 -22.44 30.96 -44.82
C ALA A 24 -20.95 31.33 -44.80
N ALA A 25 -20.45 32.03 -45.83
CA ALA A 25 -19.07 32.51 -45.88
C ALA A 25 -18.78 33.53 -44.78
N ALA A 26 -19.70 34.48 -44.52
CA ALA A 26 -19.53 35.48 -43.46
C ALA A 26 -19.62 34.86 -42.04
N GLY A 27 -20.46 33.83 -41.86
CA GLY A 27 -20.58 33.13 -40.57
C GLY A 27 -19.37 32.29 -40.19
N ALA A 28 -18.60 31.81 -41.18
CA ALA A 28 -17.43 30.97 -40.93
C ALA A 28 -16.34 31.75 -40.17
N GLU A 29 -16.02 32.98 -40.57
CA GLU A 29 -14.99 33.80 -39.91
C GLU A 29 -15.39 34.17 -38.46
N ALA A 30 -16.66 34.53 -38.24
CA ALA A 30 -17.16 34.82 -36.90
C ALA A 30 -17.13 33.59 -35.97
N THR A 31 -17.37 32.39 -36.50
CA THR A 31 -17.29 31.14 -35.73
C THR A 31 -15.85 30.85 -35.28
N TRP A 32 -14.85 31.13 -36.13
CA TRP A 32 -13.44 30.95 -35.77
C TRP A 32 -12.97 31.93 -34.69
N HIS A 33 -13.51 33.14 -34.65
CA HIS A 33 -13.20 34.11 -33.61
C HIS A 33 -13.82 33.81 -32.24
N VAL A 34 -14.91 33.04 -32.18
CA VAL A 34 -15.55 32.62 -30.91
C VAL A 34 -14.92 31.34 -30.34
N LEU A 35 -14.26 30.52 -31.17
CA LEU A 35 -13.62 29.25 -30.74
C LEU A 35 -12.16 29.38 -30.26
N GLY A 36 -11.62 30.60 -30.09
CA GLY A 36 -10.34 30.85 -29.41
C GLY A 36 -9.14 30.08 -29.98
N HIS A 37 -9.04 29.99 -31.31
CA HIS A 37 -7.90 29.33 -32.00
C HIS A 37 -6.80 30.33 -32.37
N ASP A 38 -6.34 31.11 -31.42
CA ASP A 38 -5.19 32.01 -31.52
C ASP A 38 -3.95 31.32 -30.97
N ARG A 39 -3.50 30.26 -31.66
CA ARG A 39 -2.13 29.75 -31.49
C ARG A 39 -1.19 30.55 -32.39
N VAL A 40 -0.79 31.74 -31.94
CA VAL A 40 0.40 32.41 -32.45
C VAL A 40 1.61 31.60 -31.96
N ILE A 41 2.24 30.82 -32.84
CA ILE A 41 3.50 30.14 -32.53
C ILE A 41 4.61 31.19 -32.68
N PRO A 42 5.27 31.63 -31.59
CA PRO A 42 6.40 32.54 -31.73
C PRO A 42 7.57 31.82 -32.43
N PRO A 43 8.36 32.53 -33.26
CA PRO A 43 9.54 31.93 -33.88
C PRO A 43 10.53 31.48 -32.79
N VAL A 44 10.96 30.21 -32.90
CA VAL A 44 11.87 29.59 -31.93
C VAL A 44 13.23 30.31 -31.96
N ALA A 45 13.57 30.98 -30.85
CA ALA A 45 14.87 31.61 -30.68
C ALA A 45 15.98 30.54 -30.63
N LYS A 46 17.00 30.68 -31.48
CA LYS A 46 18.22 29.85 -31.39
C LYS A 46 19.03 30.32 -30.18
N LEU A 47 19.12 29.48 -29.15
CA LEU A 47 19.93 29.76 -27.95
C LEU A 47 21.42 29.74 -28.32
N ARG A 48 22.12 30.86 -28.04
CA ARG A 48 23.59 30.89 -28.00
C ARG A 48 24.03 30.28 -26.68
N ILE A 49 24.95 29.31 -26.73
CA ILE A 49 25.58 28.74 -25.54
C ILE A 49 26.65 29.74 -25.07
N PRO A 50 26.60 30.26 -23.83
CA PRO A 50 27.66 31.11 -23.29
C PRO A 50 28.94 30.30 -23.09
N ALA A 51 30.10 30.92 -23.31
CA ALA A 51 31.38 30.34 -22.89
C ALA A 51 31.41 30.26 -21.37
N GLN A 52 31.76 29.09 -20.84
CA GLN A 52 31.71 28.80 -19.41
C GLN A 52 32.98 29.30 -18.73
N GLU A 53 32.88 30.42 -18.02
CA GLU A 53 33.90 30.90 -17.09
C GLU A 53 33.81 30.05 -15.81
N PRO A 54 34.93 29.59 -15.20
CA PRO A 54 34.88 28.73 -14.04
C PRO A 54 34.31 29.50 -12.85
N GLU A 55 33.05 29.22 -12.50
CA GLU A 55 32.40 29.79 -11.32
C GLU A 55 33.10 29.28 -10.06
N ALA A 56 33.57 30.23 -9.23
CA ALA A 56 33.98 29.93 -7.87
C ALA A 56 32.77 29.38 -7.10
N PRO A 57 32.94 28.36 -6.24
CA PRO A 57 31.83 27.75 -5.53
C PRO A 57 31.07 28.80 -4.71
N PRO A 58 29.72 28.72 -4.66
CA PRO A 58 28.91 29.72 -3.99
C PRO A 58 29.25 29.79 -2.49
N ASP A 59 29.43 31.01 -1.99
CA ASP A 59 29.61 31.26 -0.56
C ASP A 59 28.26 31.12 0.14
N LEU A 60 28.08 29.97 0.80
CA LEU A 60 26.86 29.63 1.52
C LEU A 60 26.87 30.13 2.96
N ALA A 61 27.96 30.76 3.43
CA ALA A 61 28.07 31.25 4.80
C ALA A 61 26.93 32.21 5.22
N PRO A 62 26.49 33.15 4.36
CA PRO A 62 25.36 34.04 4.71
C PRO A 62 24.03 33.29 4.83
N ALA A 63 23.81 32.27 3.98
CA ALA A 63 22.59 31.46 4.00
C ALA A 63 22.53 30.53 5.22
N LEU A 64 23.68 29.98 5.62
CA LEU A 64 23.81 29.16 6.83
C LEU A 64 23.66 30.01 8.10
N ALA A 65 24.17 31.24 8.12
CA ALA A 65 24.05 32.16 9.25
C ALA A 65 22.61 32.60 9.54
N LEU A 66 21.74 32.62 8.52
CA LEU A 66 20.32 32.94 8.68
C LEU A 66 19.53 31.81 9.36
N ALA A 67 20.08 30.59 9.45
CA ALA A 67 19.48 29.41 10.07
C ALA A 67 17.94 29.32 9.89
N PRO A 68 17.42 29.41 8.64
CA PRO A 68 15.98 29.59 8.38
C PRO A 68 15.12 28.39 8.83
N PHE A 69 15.76 27.27 9.19
CA PHE A 69 15.12 26.06 9.70
C PHE A 69 15.60 25.67 11.11
N GLY A 70 16.26 26.59 11.82
CA GLY A 70 16.87 26.35 13.13
C GLY A 70 18.32 25.83 13.04
N ALA A 71 19.16 26.23 14.00
CA ALA A 71 20.52 25.70 14.13
C ALA A 71 20.46 24.36 14.86
N ALA A 72 21.10 23.33 14.31
CA ALA A 72 21.27 22.07 15.02
C ALA A 72 22.17 22.29 16.24
N GLU A 73 21.58 22.30 17.43
CA GLU A 73 22.33 22.24 18.67
C GLU A 73 23.00 20.87 18.74
N VAL A 74 24.30 20.83 18.47
CA VAL A 74 25.11 19.64 18.72
C VAL A 74 25.17 19.47 20.22
N VAL A 75 24.26 18.66 20.76
CA VAL A 75 24.32 18.26 22.16
C VAL A 75 25.51 17.31 22.30
N VAL A 76 26.60 17.86 22.80
CA VAL A 76 27.72 17.08 23.35
C VAL A 76 27.21 16.49 24.66
N VAL A 77 26.74 15.23 24.65
CA VAL A 77 26.46 14.49 25.89
C VAL A 77 27.60 13.52 26.14
N ASP A 78 28.24 13.74 27.28
CA ASP A 78 29.26 12.92 27.91
C ASP A 78 28.82 11.45 28.10
N ALA A 79 29.80 10.58 28.32
CA ALA A 79 29.64 9.14 28.34
C ALA A 79 28.71 8.57 29.43
N GLN A 80 28.29 7.32 29.18
CA GLN A 80 27.59 6.37 30.07
C GLN A 80 26.07 6.52 30.23
N THR A 81 25.34 5.93 29.29
CA THR A 81 24.76 4.59 29.49
C THR A 81 24.69 3.97 28.11
N ALA A 82 25.34 2.83 27.91
CA ALA A 82 25.06 2.03 26.72
C ALA A 82 23.56 1.73 26.75
N ALA A 83 22.78 2.45 25.96
CA ALA A 83 21.40 2.11 25.72
C ALA A 83 21.47 0.71 25.12
N ILE A 84 21.14 -0.28 25.94
CA ILE A 84 20.79 -1.61 25.45
C ILE A 84 19.80 -1.31 24.31
N PRO A 85 20.00 -1.84 23.09
CA PRO A 85 19.01 -1.68 22.04
C PRO A 85 17.73 -2.33 22.58
N GLN A 86 16.84 -1.51 23.15
CA GLN A 86 15.58 -1.97 23.69
C GLN A 86 14.68 -2.23 22.50
N THR A 87 14.36 -3.49 22.28
CA THR A 87 13.46 -3.85 21.19
C THR A 87 12.04 -3.51 21.59
N LEU A 88 11.49 -2.46 20.98
CA LEU A 88 10.09 -2.11 21.08
C LEU A 88 9.31 -2.79 19.95
N ILE A 89 8.22 -3.46 20.28
CA ILE A 89 7.37 -4.17 19.33
C ILE A 89 5.95 -3.63 19.45
N LEU A 90 5.38 -3.20 18.33
CA LEU A 90 3.97 -2.81 18.23
C LEU A 90 3.10 -4.07 18.05
N LEU A 91 2.26 -4.36 19.04
CA LEU A 91 1.36 -5.53 19.03
C LEU A 91 -0.05 -5.16 18.55
N GLY A 92 -0.51 -3.93 18.81
CA GLY A 92 -1.88 -3.51 18.48
C GLY A 92 -2.05 -1.99 18.49
N VAL A 93 -2.99 -1.49 17.69
CA VAL A 93 -3.49 -0.11 17.78
C VAL A 93 -5.01 -0.09 17.74
N ILE A 94 -5.60 0.79 18.54
CA ILE A 94 -7.01 1.12 18.53
C ILE A 94 -7.09 2.61 18.24
N VAL A 95 -7.43 2.96 16.99
CA VAL A 95 -7.63 4.35 16.59
C VAL A 95 -9.07 4.76 16.87
N ARG A 96 -9.25 6.00 17.35
CA ARG A 96 -10.54 6.65 17.60
C ARG A 96 -10.60 7.98 16.86
N ASP A 97 -11.81 8.51 16.64
CA ASP A 97 -12.00 9.83 16.02
C ASP A 97 -11.30 10.95 16.80
N ASP A 98 -11.28 10.83 18.13
CA ASP A 98 -10.45 11.65 19.01
C ASP A 98 -9.09 10.97 19.23
N PRO A 99 -7.98 11.54 18.73
CA PRO A 99 -6.66 10.93 18.81
C PRO A 99 -6.18 10.74 20.26
N THR A 100 -6.66 11.54 21.21
CA THR A 100 -6.31 11.40 22.64
C THR A 100 -6.91 10.14 23.28
N ARG A 101 -7.93 9.58 22.64
CA ARG A 101 -8.59 8.33 23.06
C ARG A 101 -8.05 7.10 22.34
N SER A 102 -7.13 7.29 21.39
CA SER A 102 -6.43 6.20 20.74
C SER A 102 -5.51 5.48 21.73
N LEU A 103 -5.27 4.19 21.48
CA LEU A 103 -4.51 3.33 22.38
C LEU A 103 -3.59 2.43 21.57
N ALA A 104 -2.35 2.30 21.98
CA ALA A 104 -1.37 1.38 21.43
C ALA A 104 -1.03 0.29 22.46
N LEU A 105 -0.91 -0.96 22.01
CA LEU A 105 -0.38 -2.06 22.81
C LEU A 105 1.07 -2.28 22.37
N LEU A 106 2.01 -2.03 23.27
CA LEU A 106 3.45 -2.10 23.01
C LEU A 106 4.07 -3.12 23.96
N ARG A 107 5.03 -3.89 23.44
CA ARG A 107 5.90 -4.78 24.21
C ARG A 107 7.34 -4.30 24.08
N SER A 108 8.00 -4.11 25.20
CA SER A 108 9.45 -4.03 25.31
C SER A 108 10.01 -5.34 25.86
N ASP A 109 11.33 -5.42 25.98
CA ASP A 109 12.00 -6.58 26.57
C ASP A 109 11.61 -6.84 28.03
N THR A 110 11.09 -5.81 28.71
CA THR A 110 10.83 -5.83 30.16
C THR A 110 9.35 -5.66 30.52
N THR A 111 8.52 -5.13 29.63
CA THR A 111 7.11 -4.79 29.94
C THR A 111 6.23 -4.83 28.70
N GLU A 112 4.99 -5.27 28.87
CA GLU A 112 3.93 -5.16 27.88
C GLU A 112 2.77 -4.36 28.47
N GLY A 113 2.22 -3.42 27.70
CA GLY A 113 1.18 -2.55 28.22
C GLY A 113 0.46 -1.71 27.17
N ASN A 114 -0.62 -1.09 27.64
CA ASN A 114 -1.45 -0.18 26.85
C ASN A 114 -0.98 1.27 27.10
N TYR A 115 -0.69 1.99 26.03
CA TYR A 115 -0.14 3.34 26.07
C TYR A 115 -0.97 4.30 25.21
N ARG A 116 -1.04 5.56 25.63
CA ARG A 116 -1.65 6.68 24.91
C ARG A 116 -0.60 7.69 24.46
N ILE A 117 -1.01 8.60 23.59
CA ILE A 117 -0.18 9.72 23.17
C ILE A 117 0.22 10.53 24.42
N GLY A 118 1.53 10.72 24.59
CA GLY A 118 2.15 11.37 25.73
C GLY A 118 2.68 10.41 26.80
N ASP A 119 2.33 9.12 26.77
CA ASP A 119 2.81 8.16 27.76
C ASP A 119 4.26 7.76 27.47
N GLU A 120 5.05 7.61 28.54
CA GLU A 120 6.39 7.04 28.48
C GLU A 120 6.30 5.51 28.45
N VAL A 121 6.83 4.88 27.40
CA VAL A 121 6.74 3.43 27.17
C VAL A 121 7.85 2.71 27.92
N VAL A 122 9.06 3.24 27.81
CA VAL A 122 10.29 2.83 28.49
C VAL A 122 11.14 4.08 28.78
N PRO A 123 12.09 4.04 29.74
CA PRO A 123 12.88 5.22 30.10
C PRO A 123 13.50 5.93 28.89
N GLY A 124 13.14 7.19 28.70
CA GLY A 124 13.62 8.03 27.60
C GLY A 124 12.91 7.83 26.26
N THR A 125 11.83 7.02 26.21
CA THR A 125 11.01 6.81 25.00
C THR A 125 9.54 7.13 25.26
N THR A 126 9.03 8.18 24.59
CA THR A 126 7.63 8.64 24.72
C THR A 126 6.84 8.38 23.45
N LEU A 127 5.58 8.00 23.58
CA LEU A 127 4.66 7.81 22.45
C LEU A 127 4.10 9.16 21.99
N THR A 128 4.43 9.60 20.78
CA THR A 128 4.04 10.93 20.26
C THR A 128 2.85 10.90 19.30
N ALA A 129 2.64 9.79 18.59
CA ALA A 129 1.48 9.62 17.71
C ALA A 129 1.04 8.16 17.60
N ILE A 130 -0.27 7.95 17.39
CA ILE A 130 -0.88 6.65 17.15
C ILE A 130 -1.63 6.70 15.81
N SER A 131 -1.20 5.88 14.87
CA SER A 131 -1.80 5.73 13.54
C SER A 131 -2.34 4.32 13.35
N GLN A 132 -3.06 4.08 12.26
CA GLN A 132 -3.71 2.79 12.00
C GLN A 132 -2.72 1.63 11.76
N ASN A 133 -1.54 1.91 11.22
CA ASN A 133 -0.52 0.91 10.86
C ASN A 133 0.83 1.10 11.57
N HIS A 134 0.99 2.16 12.36
CA HIS A 134 2.24 2.49 13.03
C HIS A 134 2.00 3.37 14.26
N VAL A 135 3.02 3.47 15.09
CA VAL A 135 3.12 4.49 16.13
C VAL A 135 4.39 5.30 15.93
N THR A 136 4.40 6.53 16.41
CA THR A 136 5.59 7.36 16.42
C THR A 136 6.06 7.51 17.85
N VAL A 137 7.34 7.23 18.09
CA VAL A 137 7.98 7.31 19.39
C VAL A 137 9.14 8.30 19.33
N LEU A 138 9.36 9.00 20.43
CA LEU A 138 10.50 9.90 20.61
C LEU A 138 11.44 9.25 21.62
N THR A 139 12.58 8.76 21.15
CA THR A 139 13.62 8.14 21.98
C THR A 139 14.80 9.09 22.12
N ASN A 140 15.06 9.60 23.33
CA ASN A 140 16.18 10.52 23.62
C ASN A 140 16.29 11.69 22.63
N GLY A 141 15.16 12.25 22.21
CA GLY A 141 15.09 13.37 21.25
C GLY A 141 15.09 12.97 19.77
N THR A 142 15.25 11.68 19.45
CA THR A 142 15.13 11.17 18.06
C THR A 142 13.76 10.58 17.83
N GLU A 143 13.04 11.07 16.82
CA GLU A 143 11.74 10.54 16.44
C GLU A 143 11.89 9.31 15.54
N SER A 144 11.17 8.24 15.86
CA SER A 144 11.16 6.99 15.11
C SER A 144 9.75 6.46 14.92
N ARG A 145 9.48 5.83 13.78
CA ARG A 145 8.19 5.18 13.51
C ARG A 145 8.35 3.68 13.74
N LEU A 146 7.52 3.15 14.61
CA LEU A 146 7.44 1.73 14.88
C LEU A 146 6.21 1.16 14.19
N TYR A 147 6.46 0.22 13.28
CA TYR A 147 5.42 -0.53 12.59
C TYR A 147 5.16 -1.86 13.31
N PHE A 148 4.06 -2.52 12.93
CA PHE A 148 3.82 -3.89 13.35
C PHE A 148 4.99 -4.78 12.94
N ALA A 149 5.36 -5.74 13.80
CA ALA A 149 6.41 -6.70 13.49
C ALA A 149 6.12 -7.39 12.14
N GLY A 150 7.04 -7.25 11.17
CA GLY A 150 6.88 -7.72 9.79
C GLY A 150 6.50 -6.64 8.77
N ALA A 151 6.30 -5.38 9.19
CA ALA A 151 6.12 -4.24 8.30
C ALA A 151 7.42 -3.40 8.24
N ASP A 152 8.47 -3.97 7.64
CA ASP A 152 9.67 -3.21 7.29
C ASP A 152 9.36 -2.31 6.08
N LEU A 153 8.83 -1.11 6.35
CA LEU A 153 8.81 -0.05 5.35
C LEU A 153 10.22 0.54 5.25
N VAL A 154 10.89 0.11 4.18
CA VAL A 154 12.14 0.62 3.61
C VAL A 154 12.30 2.11 3.91
N ALA A 155 13.34 2.43 4.69
CA ALA A 155 13.84 3.79 4.83
C ALA A 155 14.26 4.30 3.45
N ASP A 156 13.74 5.47 3.09
CA ASP A 156 14.03 6.16 1.83
C ASP A 156 15.56 6.35 1.67
N GLY A 157 16.15 5.72 0.65
CA GLY A 157 17.58 5.71 0.34
C GLY A 157 17.87 4.99 -0.99
N PRO A 158 18.90 5.40 -1.77
CA PRO A 158 18.74 5.59 -3.21
C PRO A 158 19.27 4.48 -4.15
N GLN A 159 18.64 4.45 -5.33
CA GLN A 159 19.00 3.82 -6.61
C GLN A 159 18.54 2.36 -6.84
N VAL A 160 17.35 2.24 -7.44
CA VAL A 160 16.93 1.04 -8.17
C VAL A 160 17.88 0.87 -9.37
N PRO A 161 18.58 -0.27 -9.53
CA PRO A 161 19.46 -0.46 -10.67
C PRO A 161 18.68 -0.39 -11.97
N THR A 162 19.24 0.31 -12.95
CA THR A 162 18.62 0.48 -14.27
C THR A 162 18.55 -0.85 -15.01
N GLY A 163 17.66 -0.96 -16.01
CA GLY A 163 17.48 -2.20 -16.78
C GLY A 163 18.77 -2.76 -17.39
N ALA A 164 19.76 -1.91 -17.66
CA ALA A 164 21.08 -2.30 -18.16
C ALA A 164 21.95 -3.00 -17.09
N GLU A 165 21.89 -2.54 -15.84
CA GLU A 165 22.65 -3.12 -14.72
C GLU A 165 22.07 -4.49 -14.32
N ARG A 166 20.74 -4.64 -14.40
CA ARG A 166 20.07 -5.94 -14.23
C ARG A 166 20.46 -6.93 -15.32
N LEU A 167 20.54 -6.48 -16.57
CA LEU A 167 20.96 -7.32 -17.69
C LEU A 167 22.42 -7.75 -17.53
N LEU A 168 23.31 -6.85 -17.08
CA LEU A 168 24.71 -7.17 -16.84
C LEU A 168 24.86 -8.18 -15.68
N ALA A 169 24.10 -8.03 -14.60
CA ALA A 169 24.09 -8.97 -13.49
C ALA A 169 23.65 -10.39 -13.91
N LEU A 170 22.63 -10.50 -14.79
CA LEU A 170 22.15 -11.77 -15.32
C LEU A 170 23.17 -12.46 -16.24
N ILE A 171 23.95 -11.69 -17.00
CA ILE A 171 25.00 -12.23 -17.89
C ILE A 171 26.21 -12.69 -17.05
N THR A 172 26.52 -11.98 -15.96
CA THR A 172 27.63 -12.34 -15.05
C THR A 172 27.27 -13.50 -14.12
N SER A 173 26.00 -13.72 -13.78
CA SER A 173 25.54 -14.82 -12.91
C SER A 173 25.28 -16.15 -13.64
N GLY A 174 25.75 -16.31 -14.87
CA GLY A 174 25.48 -17.47 -15.74
C GLY A 174 26.12 -18.80 -15.31
N GLN A 175 26.64 -18.94 -14.10
CA GLN A 175 27.18 -20.20 -13.59
C GLN A 175 26.73 -20.48 -12.15
N GLY A 176 25.64 -21.24 -12.06
CA GLY A 176 25.38 -22.18 -10.96
C GLY A 176 24.69 -21.63 -9.71
N SER A 177 23.37 -21.48 -9.76
CA SER A 177 22.55 -21.67 -8.55
C SER A 177 21.90 -23.04 -8.61
N SER A 178 22.11 -23.81 -7.55
CA SER A 178 21.46 -25.10 -7.36
C SER A 178 19.95 -24.90 -7.15
N ILE A 179 19.14 -25.89 -7.49
CA ILE A 179 17.67 -25.86 -7.34
C ILE A 179 17.26 -25.43 -5.92
N SER A 180 18.05 -25.77 -4.90
CA SER A 180 17.80 -25.38 -3.50
C SER A 180 17.88 -23.86 -3.24
N GLU A 181 18.74 -23.15 -3.95
CA GLU A 181 18.95 -21.70 -3.77
C GLU A 181 17.82 -20.87 -4.41
N GLN A 182 17.20 -21.43 -5.45
CA GLN A 182 16.03 -20.84 -6.11
C GLN A 182 14.76 -21.03 -5.26
N VAL A 183 14.66 -22.11 -4.49
CA VAL A 183 13.57 -22.34 -3.51
C VAL A 183 13.71 -21.40 -2.32
N ASP A 184 14.93 -21.15 -1.83
CA ASP A 184 15.20 -20.18 -0.76
C ASP A 184 15.01 -18.72 -1.20
N ALA A 185 15.23 -18.40 -2.47
CA ALA A 185 14.97 -17.06 -3.01
C ALA A 185 13.47 -16.79 -3.19
N ALA A 186 12.69 -17.79 -3.62
CA ALA A 186 11.23 -17.69 -3.72
C ALA A 186 10.56 -17.53 -2.33
N ALA A 187 11.13 -18.12 -1.29
CA ALA A 187 10.68 -17.95 0.10
C ALA A 187 10.91 -16.53 0.66
N ARG A 188 11.76 -15.71 0.02
CA ARG A 188 12.06 -14.32 0.45
C ARG A 188 11.30 -13.24 -0.33
N VAL A 189 10.48 -13.60 -1.30
CA VAL A 189 9.58 -12.65 -1.97
C VAL A 189 8.41 -12.40 -1.03
N GLN A 190 8.49 -11.33 -0.25
CA GLN A 190 7.35 -10.88 0.55
C GLN A 190 6.24 -10.47 -0.44
N PRO A 191 5.02 -11.04 -0.34
CA PRO A 191 3.93 -10.69 -1.24
C PRO A 191 3.65 -9.18 -1.16
N VAL A 192 3.59 -8.53 -2.32
CA VAL A 192 3.49 -7.06 -2.43
C VAL A 192 2.03 -6.61 -2.52
N THR A 193 1.13 -7.51 -2.91
CA THR A 193 -0.30 -7.26 -3.06
C THR A 193 -1.15 -8.29 -2.31
N THR A 194 -2.41 -7.95 -2.01
CA THR A 194 -3.38 -8.90 -1.41
C THR A 194 -3.52 -10.18 -2.23
N GLN A 195 -3.44 -10.07 -3.56
CA GLN A 195 -3.48 -11.23 -4.45
C GLN A 195 -2.24 -12.11 -4.28
N ASP A 196 -1.05 -11.51 -4.20
CA ASP A 196 0.19 -12.26 -3.92
C ASP A 196 0.14 -12.95 -2.55
N TYR A 197 -0.47 -12.31 -1.55
CA TYR A 197 -0.68 -12.93 -0.24
C TYR A 197 -1.62 -14.13 -0.33
N ILE A 198 -2.75 -14.00 -1.03
CA ILE A 198 -3.71 -15.10 -1.25
C ILE A 198 -3.03 -16.27 -1.99
N ASP A 199 -2.22 -15.97 -3.01
CA ASP A 199 -1.52 -16.96 -3.82
C ASP A 199 -0.41 -17.65 -2.99
N MET A 200 0.37 -16.90 -2.20
CA MET A 200 1.34 -17.47 -1.26
C MET A 200 0.67 -18.43 -0.26
N TRP A 201 -0.46 -18.03 0.33
CA TRP A 201 -1.21 -18.87 1.27
C TRP A 201 -1.79 -20.11 0.56
N ARG A 202 -2.24 -19.98 -0.69
CA ARG A 202 -2.68 -21.12 -1.52
C ARG A 202 -1.57 -22.15 -1.65
N ASP A 203 -0.38 -21.71 -2.06
CA ASP A 203 0.75 -22.60 -2.32
C ASP A 203 1.16 -23.35 -1.05
N ARG A 204 1.15 -22.68 0.11
CA ARG A 204 1.45 -23.30 1.41
C ARG A 204 0.41 -24.36 1.80
N ILE A 205 -0.88 -24.06 1.64
CA ILE A 205 -1.97 -25.01 1.93
C ILE A 205 -1.88 -26.23 1.01
N ILE A 206 -1.51 -26.04 -0.26
CA ILE A 206 -1.33 -27.16 -1.21
C ILE A 206 -0.12 -28.00 -0.85
N ALA A 207 1.00 -27.36 -0.51
CA ALA A 207 2.26 -28.03 -0.21
C ALA A 207 2.22 -28.81 1.11
N ASN A 208 1.71 -28.18 2.19
CA ASN A 208 1.64 -28.80 3.51
C ASN A 208 0.47 -28.24 4.34
N PRO A 209 -0.75 -28.78 4.14
CA PRO A 209 -1.92 -28.27 4.84
C PRO A 209 -1.84 -28.50 6.36
N ALA A 210 -1.20 -29.58 6.80
CA ALA A 210 -1.03 -29.87 8.23
C ALA A 210 -0.17 -28.81 8.95
N GLU A 211 0.90 -28.33 8.32
CA GLU A 211 1.74 -27.26 8.87
C GLU A 211 1.03 -25.91 8.91
N VAL A 212 0.20 -25.61 7.91
CA VAL A 212 -0.63 -24.40 7.93
C VAL A 212 -1.63 -24.45 9.09
N LEU A 213 -2.28 -25.60 9.29
CA LEU A 213 -3.19 -25.80 10.42
C LEU A 213 -2.46 -25.64 11.76
N ASP A 214 -1.27 -26.21 11.92
CA ASP A 214 -0.46 -26.05 13.13
C ASP A 214 -0.06 -24.58 13.37
N THR A 215 0.33 -23.87 12.30
CA THR A 215 0.71 -22.45 12.36
C THR A 215 -0.46 -21.57 12.83
N ILE A 216 -1.67 -21.83 12.35
CA ILE A 216 -2.88 -21.10 12.76
C ILE A 216 -3.34 -21.56 14.15
N GLY A 217 -3.05 -22.80 14.54
CA GLY A 217 -3.52 -23.44 15.77
C GLY A 217 -4.86 -24.15 15.60
N LEU A 218 -5.05 -24.85 14.49
CA LEU A 218 -6.25 -25.62 14.16
C LEU A 218 -5.96 -27.11 14.28
N VAL A 219 -6.77 -27.82 15.06
CA VAL A 219 -6.68 -29.26 15.24
C VAL A 219 -7.87 -29.94 14.54
N PRO A 220 -7.65 -30.83 13.56
CA PRO A 220 -8.74 -31.55 12.92
C PRO A 220 -9.46 -32.49 13.89
N GLY A 221 -10.78 -32.59 13.75
CA GLY A 221 -11.61 -33.47 14.56
C GLY A 221 -12.90 -33.87 13.83
N GLU A 222 -13.67 -34.78 14.41
CA GLU A 222 -14.86 -35.36 13.77
C GLU A 222 -15.96 -34.34 13.41
N LYS A 223 -16.03 -33.23 14.15
CA LYS A 223 -17.06 -32.19 13.98
C LYS A 223 -16.56 -30.93 13.26
N GLY A 224 -15.27 -30.85 12.94
CA GLY A 224 -14.66 -29.61 12.49
C GLY A 224 -13.23 -29.39 12.97
N TYR A 225 -12.75 -28.16 12.85
CA TYR A 225 -11.45 -27.74 13.37
C TYR A 225 -11.59 -27.14 14.77
N THR A 226 -10.88 -27.72 15.74
CA THR A 226 -10.82 -27.17 17.10
C THR A 226 -9.69 -26.15 17.21
N ILE A 227 -9.98 -24.98 17.77
CA ILE A 227 -8.96 -23.97 18.06
C ILE A 227 -8.12 -24.43 19.25
N ALA A 228 -6.82 -24.63 19.03
CA ALA A 228 -5.86 -25.01 20.07
C ALA A 228 -5.60 -23.87 21.07
N GLU A 229 -5.07 -24.23 22.25
CA GLU A 229 -4.67 -23.25 23.27
C GLU A 229 -3.57 -22.31 22.75
N LYS A 230 -2.65 -22.87 21.95
CA LYS A 230 -1.66 -22.12 21.19
C LYS A 230 -2.20 -21.93 19.77
N HIS A 231 -2.52 -20.68 19.42
CA HIS A 231 -3.05 -20.29 18.12
C HIS A 231 -2.48 -18.94 17.69
N ASP A 232 -2.59 -18.64 16.39
CA ASP A 232 -2.12 -17.37 15.83
C ASP A 232 -2.94 -16.17 16.34
N VAL A 233 -2.32 -15.00 16.38
CA VAL A 233 -2.96 -13.74 16.79
C VAL A 233 -4.16 -13.37 15.93
N GLY A 234 -4.22 -13.81 14.67
CA GLY A 234 -5.35 -13.65 13.77
C GLY A 234 -6.64 -14.29 14.28
N VAL A 235 -6.54 -15.45 14.96
CA VAL A 235 -7.68 -16.19 15.50
C VAL A 235 -8.42 -15.36 16.56
N ASN A 236 -7.68 -14.76 17.50
CA ASN A 236 -8.27 -13.88 18.52
C ASN A 236 -8.85 -12.60 17.93
N ARG A 237 -8.17 -12.01 16.92
CA ARG A 237 -8.67 -10.83 16.21
C ARG A 237 -9.99 -11.09 15.49
N ALA A 238 -10.20 -12.31 15.02
CA ALA A 238 -11.46 -12.76 14.42
C ALA A 238 -12.58 -13.00 15.47
N GLY A 239 -12.29 -12.89 16.77
CA GLY A 239 -13.26 -13.14 17.84
C GLY A 239 -13.47 -14.61 18.19
N LEU A 240 -12.66 -15.49 17.60
CA LEU A 240 -12.54 -16.90 17.95
C LEU A 240 -11.76 -17.04 19.27
N ARG A 241 -11.93 -18.17 19.96
CA ARG A 241 -11.28 -18.47 21.23
C ARG A 241 -10.77 -19.91 21.22
N ALA A 242 -9.77 -20.19 22.04
CA ALA A 242 -9.35 -21.56 22.30
C ALA A 242 -10.54 -22.41 22.77
N GLY A 243 -10.62 -23.65 22.25
CA GLY A 243 -11.72 -24.58 22.51
C GLY A 243 -12.96 -24.38 21.63
N ASP A 244 -13.02 -23.35 20.80
CA ASP A 244 -14.04 -23.22 19.77
C ASP A 244 -13.89 -24.33 18.72
N ILE A 245 -15.02 -24.83 18.19
CA ILE A 245 -15.03 -25.81 17.09
C ILE A 245 -15.61 -25.13 15.86
N VAL A 246 -14.78 -24.92 14.84
CA VAL A 246 -15.22 -24.43 13.53
C VAL A 246 -15.89 -25.57 12.78
N THR A 247 -17.20 -25.50 12.61
CA THR A 247 -18.01 -26.58 12.02
C THR A 247 -18.25 -26.38 10.52
N SER A 248 -18.36 -25.13 10.06
CA SER A 248 -18.53 -24.83 8.64
C SER A 248 -17.90 -23.51 8.22
N VAL A 249 -17.51 -23.42 6.94
CA VAL A 249 -17.04 -22.20 6.29
C VAL A 249 -17.81 -22.02 4.98
N ASN A 250 -18.41 -20.84 4.79
CA ASN A 250 -19.30 -20.51 3.68
C ASN A 250 -20.46 -21.51 3.47
N GLY A 251 -20.88 -22.18 4.55
CA GLY A 251 -21.95 -23.18 4.53
C GLY A 251 -21.49 -24.61 4.22
N GLU A 252 -20.20 -24.81 3.94
CA GLU A 252 -19.62 -26.13 3.72
C GLU A 252 -19.02 -26.67 5.02
N SER A 253 -19.28 -27.93 5.33
CA SER A 253 -18.73 -28.58 6.53
C SER A 253 -17.22 -28.73 6.39
N VAL A 254 -16.49 -28.44 7.47
CA VAL A 254 -15.03 -28.55 7.49
C VAL A 254 -14.57 -29.59 8.53
N GLY A 255 -13.27 -29.90 8.55
CA GLY A 255 -12.64 -30.85 9.48
C GLY A 255 -11.88 -31.98 8.79
N ASN A 256 -11.98 -32.07 7.46
CA ASN A 256 -11.22 -33.02 6.66
C ASN A 256 -10.17 -32.28 5.83
N VAL A 257 -8.91 -32.37 6.26
CA VAL A 257 -7.79 -31.64 5.67
C VAL A 257 -7.66 -31.85 4.16
N ASP A 258 -7.90 -33.07 3.66
CA ASP A 258 -7.76 -33.40 2.24
C ASP A 258 -8.88 -32.79 1.38
N GLN A 259 -10.12 -32.79 1.90
CA GLN A 259 -11.28 -32.21 1.24
C GLN A 259 -11.27 -30.68 1.31
N ASP A 260 -10.90 -30.14 2.47
CA ASP A 260 -10.95 -28.71 2.77
C ASP A 260 -9.91 -27.90 1.99
N ARG A 261 -8.88 -28.56 1.45
CA ARG A 261 -7.92 -27.92 0.55
C ARG A 261 -8.59 -27.27 -0.66
N ALA A 262 -9.64 -27.89 -1.21
CA ALA A 262 -10.36 -27.35 -2.37
C ALA A 262 -11.27 -26.17 -2.02
N LEU A 263 -11.66 -26.03 -0.75
CA LEU A 263 -12.51 -24.94 -0.26
C LEU A 263 -11.80 -23.60 -0.25
N TYR A 264 -10.47 -23.60 -0.07
CA TYR A 264 -9.68 -22.38 0.00
C TYR A 264 -9.88 -21.49 -1.24
N ASP A 265 -9.82 -22.07 -2.44
CA ASP A 265 -9.97 -21.32 -3.69
C ASP A 265 -11.34 -20.66 -3.83
N VAL A 266 -12.38 -21.37 -3.38
CA VAL A 266 -13.77 -20.89 -3.41
C VAL A 266 -13.94 -19.72 -2.43
N ILE A 267 -13.36 -19.85 -1.23
CA ILE A 267 -13.42 -18.81 -0.19
C ILE A 267 -12.64 -17.57 -0.63
N ALA A 268 -11.40 -17.75 -1.12
CA ALA A 268 -10.57 -16.66 -1.60
C ALA A 268 -11.23 -15.90 -2.76
N ALA A 269 -11.84 -16.60 -3.71
CA ALA A 269 -12.56 -15.97 -4.82
C ALA A 269 -13.81 -15.18 -4.38
N SER A 270 -14.45 -15.59 -3.28
CA SER A 270 -15.65 -14.92 -2.77
C SER A 270 -15.36 -13.58 -2.06
N GLY A 271 -14.11 -13.36 -1.62
CA GLY A 271 -13.72 -12.17 -0.86
C GLY A 271 -14.36 -12.05 0.53
N LEU A 272 -15.16 -13.04 0.96
CA LEU A 272 -15.85 -13.07 2.24
C LEU A 272 -15.84 -14.49 2.83
N ALA A 273 -15.39 -14.62 4.07
CA ALA A 273 -15.46 -15.87 4.81
C ALA A 273 -16.55 -15.80 5.89
N ARG A 274 -17.62 -16.56 5.74
CA ARG A 274 -18.66 -16.79 6.76
C ARG A 274 -18.34 -18.07 7.51
N ILE A 275 -18.06 -17.98 8.81
CA ILE A 275 -17.63 -19.12 9.63
C ILE A 275 -18.71 -19.43 10.65
N GLU A 276 -19.07 -20.70 10.80
CA GLU A 276 -19.92 -21.18 11.89
C GLU A 276 -19.09 -21.95 12.91
N VAL A 277 -19.30 -21.62 14.18
CA VAL A 277 -18.47 -22.07 15.29
C VAL A 277 -19.36 -22.56 16.43
N GLU A 278 -19.05 -23.71 16.99
CA GLU A 278 -19.64 -24.20 18.23
C GLU A 278 -18.79 -23.76 19.42
N ARG A 279 -19.38 -22.99 20.34
CA ARG A 279 -18.77 -22.56 21.60
C ARG A 279 -19.69 -22.92 22.76
N ASN A 280 -19.24 -23.80 23.65
CA ASN A 280 -20.03 -24.29 24.79
C ASN A 280 -21.41 -24.84 24.37
N GLY A 281 -21.47 -25.58 23.26
CA GLY A 281 -22.72 -26.15 22.71
C GLY A 281 -23.65 -25.15 22.03
N ARG A 282 -23.22 -23.91 21.79
CA ARG A 282 -23.98 -22.88 21.05
C ARG A 282 -23.30 -22.59 19.71
N THR A 283 -24.09 -22.55 18.64
CA THR A 283 -23.61 -22.12 17.32
C THR A 283 -23.53 -20.59 17.26
N ILE A 284 -22.37 -20.08 16.82
CA ILE A 284 -22.07 -18.69 16.59
C ILE A 284 -21.65 -18.54 15.14
N VAL A 285 -22.22 -17.57 14.44
CA VAL A 285 -21.89 -17.28 13.04
C VAL A 285 -21.12 -15.97 12.98
N MET A 286 -20.01 -15.97 12.27
CA MET A 286 -19.15 -14.80 12.05
C MET A 286 -18.91 -14.61 10.56
N SER A 287 -18.59 -13.40 10.13
CA SER A 287 -18.31 -13.10 8.72
C SER A 287 -17.15 -12.12 8.61
N PHE A 288 -16.21 -12.41 7.72
CA PHE A 288 -14.93 -11.72 7.60
C PHE A 288 -14.67 -11.32 6.14
N PRO A 289 -14.46 -10.04 5.83
CA PRO A 289 -13.95 -9.63 4.53
C PRO A 289 -12.50 -10.07 4.38
N LEU A 290 -12.11 -10.48 3.17
CA LEU A 290 -10.74 -10.93 2.83
C LEU A 290 -9.97 -9.88 2.01
N GLN A 291 -10.40 -8.61 2.06
CA GLN A 291 -9.87 -7.48 1.28
C GLN A 291 -9.09 -6.50 2.15
#